data_AF-A0A081SHR7-F1
#
_entry.id   AF-A0A081SHR7-F1
#
_cell.length_a   1.000
_cell.length_b   1.000
_cell.length_c   1.000
_cell.angle_alpha   90.00
_cell.angle_beta   90.00
_cell.angle_gamma   90.00
#
_symmetry.space_group_name_H-M   'P 1'
#
loop_
_entity.id
_entity.type
_entity.pdbx_description
1 polymer ?
#
loop_
_entity_poly.entity_id
_entity_poly.type
_entity_poly.pdbx_seq_one_letter_code
_entity_poly.pdbx_strand_id
1 'polypeptide(L)'
;MSENQTKSRSSFLLETIGEVLLEKEASLSSKLRDQTATVADQMNLAFASEVIALAKNRISVWENELKRASDAAIWVERTSSSHNPHIRLHGGVREDDPPK
;
A
#
# COMPACT_ATOMS: atom_id res chain seq x y z
N MET A 1 -32.12 -7.52 -8.77
CA MET A 1 -31.12 -8.07 -7.83
C MET A 1 -31.07 -7.14 -6.63
N SER A 2 -31.06 -7.66 -5.40
CA SER A 2 -31.10 -6.80 -4.21
C SER A 2 -29.75 -6.13 -3.95
N GLU A 3 -29.77 -4.94 -3.37
CA GLU A 3 -28.60 -4.10 -3.10
C GLU A 3 -27.52 -4.82 -2.27
N ASN A 4 -27.95 -5.67 -1.34
CA ASN A 4 -27.07 -6.53 -0.54
C ASN A 4 -26.32 -7.59 -1.36
N GLN A 5 -26.94 -8.15 -2.40
CA GLN A 5 -26.28 -9.11 -3.29
C GLN A 5 -25.19 -8.44 -4.13
N THR A 6 -25.45 -7.21 -4.59
CA THR A 6 -24.47 -6.42 -5.35
C THR A 6 -23.26 -6.03 -4.49
N LYS A 7 -23.49 -5.60 -3.24
CA LYS A 7 -22.41 -5.25 -2.30
C LYS A 7 -21.53 -6.45 -1.95
N SER A 8 -22.15 -7.61 -1.71
CA SER A 8 -21.43 -8.87 -1.46
C SER A 8 -20.57 -9.29 -2.65
N ARG A 9 -21.10 -9.23 -3.87
CA ARG A 9 -20.35 -9.56 -5.09
C ARG A 9 -19.19 -8.58 -5.35
N SER A 10 -19.37 -7.30 -5.04
CA SER A 10 -18.31 -6.30 -5.15
C SER A 10 -17.18 -6.55 -4.14
N SER A 11 -17.50 -6.93 -2.90
CA SER A 11 -16.48 -7.29 -1.90
C SER A 11 -15.68 -8.49 -2.37
N PHE A 12 -16.38 -9.56 -2.79
CA PHE A 12 -15.76 -10.77 -3.28
C PHE A 12 -14.84 -10.50 -4.49
N LEU A 13 -15.28 -9.66 -5.43
CA LEU A 13 -14.44 -9.26 -6.56
C LEU A 13 -13.16 -8.54 -6.11
N LEU A 14 -13.25 -7.62 -5.16
CA LEU A 14 -12.08 -6.91 -4.65
C LEU A 14 -11.11 -7.83 -3.90
N GLU A 15 -11.64 -8.78 -3.12
CA GLU A 15 -10.86 -9.82 -2.44
C GLU A 15 -10.09 -10.67 -3.46
N THR A 16 -10.79 -11.19 -4.48
CA THR A 16 -10.17 -11.98 -5.55
C THR A 16 -9.13 -11.19 -6.34
N ILE A 17 -9.38 -9.91 -6.64
CA ILE A 17 -8.38 -9.05 -7.30
C ILE A 17 -7.13 -8.92 -6.43
N GLY A 18 -7.28 -8.73 -5.12
CA GLY A 18 -6.17 -8.66 -4.18
C GLY A 18 -5.35 -9.95 -4.15
N GLU A 19 -6.00 -11.11 -4.09
CA GLU A 19 -5.36 -12.42 -4.14
C GLU A 19 -4.55 -12.60 -5.43
N VAL A 20 -5.18 -12.37 -6.59
CA VAL A 20 -4.53 -12.49 -7.90
C VAL A 20 -3.35 -11.53 -8.03
N LEU A 21 -3.44 -10.32 -7.46
CA LEU A 21 -2.34 -9.36 -7.49
C LEU A 21 -1.13 -9.84 -6.68
N LEU A 22 -1.36 -10.42 -5.49
CA LEU A 22 -0.30 -11.00 -4.66
C LEU A 22 0.35 -12.20 -5.36
N GLU A 23 -0.44 -13.08 -5.97
CA GLU A 23 0.07 -14.21 -6.76
C GLU A 23 0.89 -13.74 -7.95
N LYS A 24 0.43 -12.68 -8.64
CA LYS A 24 1.15 -12.12 -9.79
C LYS A 24 2.49 -11.51 -9.38
N GLU A 25 2.53 -10.77 -8.27
CA GLU A 25 3.76 -10.22 -7.71
C GLU A 25 4.75 -11.34 -7.37
N ALA A 26 4.30 -12.41 -6.71
CA ALA A 26 5.13 -13.55 -6.36
C ALA A 26 5.67 -14.28 -7.61
N SER A 27 4.84 -14.44 -8.65
CA SER A 27 5.24 -15.04 -9.93
C SER A 27 6.31 -14.21 -10.65
N LEU A 28 6.13 -12.89 -10.73
CA LEU A 28 7.09 -11.98 -11.35
C LEU A 28 8.41 -11.91 -10.55
N SER A 29 8.31 -11.87 -9.23
CA SER A 29 9.46 -11.98 -8.32
C SER A 29 10.24 -13.28 -8.54
N SER A 30 9.56 -14.40 -8.79
CA SER A 30 10.23 -15.66 -9.12
C SER A 30 11.00 -15.57 -10.42
N LYS A 31 10.38 -15.07 -11.50
CA LYS A 31 11.08 -14.88 -12.79
C LYS A 31 12.33 -14.01 -12.65
N LEU A 32 12.26 -12.97 -11.81
CA LEU A 32 13.40 -12.09 -11.56
C LEU A 32 14.54 -12.84 -10.85
N ARG A 33 14.22 -13.64 -9.81
CA ARG A 33 15.21 -14.49 -9.12
C ARG A 33 15.84 -15.53 -10.05
N ASP A 34 15.02 -16.12 -10.93
CA ASP A 34 15.46 -17.13 -11.90
C ASP A 34 16.18 -16.53 -13.12
N GLN A 35 16.43 -15.21 -13.13
CA GLN A 35 17.07 -14.47 -14.23
C GLN A 35 16.40 -14.64 -15.60
N THR A 36 15.09 -14.91 -15.60
CA THR A 36 14.28 -15.11 -16.82
C THR A 36 13.30 -13.95 -17.05
N ALA A 37 13.33 -12.93 -16.19
CA ALA A 37 12.46 -11.75 -16.29
C ALA A 37 12.82 -10.87 -17.49
N THR A 38 11.81 -10.53 -18.29
CA THR A 38 11.90 -9.48 -19.31
C THR A 38 11.84 -8.09 -18.68
N VAL A 39 12.14 -7.04 -19.46
CA VAL A 39 11.93 -5.64 -19.04
C VAL A 39 10.47 -5.40 -18.64
N ALA A 40 9.52 -5.97 -19.37
CA ALA A 40 8.10 -5.87 -19.04
C ALA A 40 7.76 -6.55 -17.71
N ASP A 41 8.35 -7.71 -17.41
CA ASP A 41 8.17 -8.38 -16.12
C ASP A 41 8.70 -7.52 -14.97
N GLN A 42 9.84 -6.83 -15.15
CA GLN A 42 10.41 -5.94 -14.13
C GLN A 42 9.53 -4.72 -13.87
N MET A 43 9.02 -4.07 -14.93
CA MET A 43 8.10 -2.94 -14.79
C MET A 43 6.78 -3.35 -14.12
N ASN A 44 6.23 -4.49 -14.52
CA ASN A 44 5.00 -5.03 -13.93
C ASN A 44 5.21 -5.43 -12.47
N LEU A 45 6.39 -5.95 -12.12
CA LEU A 45 6.72 -6.27 -10.73
C LEU A 45 6.76 -5.01 -9.88
N ALA A 46 7.47 -3.98 -10.33
CA ALA A 46 7.55 -2.71 -9.63
C ALA A 46 6.15 -2.10 -9.40
N PHE A 47 5.30 -2.11 -10.42
CA PHE A 47 3.91 -1.65 -10.32
C PHE A 47 3.10 -2.48 -9.32
N ALA A 48 3.15 -3.81 -9.40
CA ALA A 48 2.43 -4.67 -8.47
C ALA A 48 2.87 -4.45 -7.01
N SER A 49 4.18 -4.36 -6.77
CA SER A 49 4.74 -4.08 -5.44
C SER A 49 4.31 -2.70 -4.92
N GLU A 50 4.25 -1.68 -5.77
CA GLU A 50 3.75 -0.34 -5.38
C GLU A 50 2.29 -0.39 -4.95
N VAL A 51 1.41 -1.03 -5.73
CA VAL A 51 -0.01 -1.19 -5.40
C VAL A 51 -0.18 -1.92 -4.07
N ILE A 52 0.56 -3.01 -3.84
CA ILE A 52 0.54 -3.77 -2.59
C ILE A 52 1.02 -2.90 -1.41
N ALA A 53 2.08 -2.12 -1.58
CA ALA A 53 2.59 -1.22 -0.54
C ALA A 53 1.54 -0.16 -0.18
N LEU A 54 0.87 0.43 -1.16
CA LEU A 54 -0.19 1.41 -0.94
C LEU A 54 -1.39 0.80 -0.21
N ALA A 55 -1.81 -0.40 -0.59
CA ALA A 55 -2.88 -1.12 0.09
C ALA A 55 -2.53 -1.40 1.56
N LYS A 56 -1.31 -1.90 1.83
CA LYS A 56 -0.82 -2.13 3.20
C LYS A 56 -0.79 -0.84 4.02
N ASN A 57 -0.27 0.25 3.45
CA ASN A 57 -0.26 1.55 4.12
C ASN A 57 -1.67 2.00 4.49
N ARG A 58 -2.65 1.82 3.60
CA ARG A 58 -4.04 2.18 3.86
C ARG A 58 -4.66 1.35 4.98
N ILE A 59 -4.38 0.05 5.02
CA ILE A 59 -4.81 -0.85 6.11
C ILE A 59 -4.18 -0.39 7.43
N SER A 60 -2.87 -0.15 7.47
CA SER A 60 -2.19 0.29 8.69
C SER A 60 -2.72 1.64 9.21
N VAL A 61 -3.03 2.59 8.33
CA VAL A 61 -3.67 3.85 8.72
C VAL A 61 -5.05 3.58 9.34
N TRP A 62 -5.87 2.76 8.68
CA TRP A 62 -7.20 2.43 9.19
C TRP A 62 -7.14 1.72 10.56
N GLU A 63 -6.24 0.76 10.73
CA GLU A 63 -6.03 0.10 12.03
C GLU A 63 -5.58 1.08 13.12
N ASN A 64 -4.69 2.01 12.79
CA ASN A 64 -4.23 3.04 13.72
C ASN A 64 -5.36 4.01 14.11
N GLU A 65 -6.20 4.40 13.16
CA GLU A 65 -7.38 5.24 13.41
C GLU A 65 -8.42 4.50 14.26
N LEU A 66 -8.63 3.20 14.02
CA LEU A 66 -9.55 2.39 14.80
C LEU A 66 -9.07 2.23 16.25
N LYS A 67 -7.76 1.99 16.45
CA LYS A 67 -7.11 1.96 17.77
C LYS A 67 -7.17 3.32 18.47
N ARG A 68 -7.01 4.42 17.72
CA ARG A 68 -7.16 5.80 18.22
C ARG A 68 -8.58 6.11 18.67
N ALA A 69 -9.59 5.55 18.01
CA ALA A 69 -10.99 5.69 18.41
C ALA A 69 -11.33 4.87 19.66
N SER A 70 -10.63 3.76 19.92
CA SER A 70 -10.82 2.95 21.13
C SER A 70 -10.02 3.43 22.34
N ASP A 71 -8.84 4.05 22.15
CA ASP A 71 -8.01 4.60 23.22
C ASP A 71 -7.83 6.12 23.06
N ALA A 72 -8.66 6.89 23.76
CA ALA A 72 -8.68 8.36 23.73
C ALA A 72 -7.44 9.05 24.33
N ALA A 73 -6.31 8.37 24.50
CA ALA A 73 -5.10 8.92 25.12
C ALA A 73 -3.82 8.25 24.61
N ILE A 74 -3.51 8.37 23.32
CA ILE A 74 -2.16 8.05 22.83
C ILE A 74 -1.55 9.31 22.20
N TRP A 75 -0.73 9.97 23.02
CA TRP A 75 0.18 11.04 22.64
C TRP A 75 1.25 10.45 21.71
N VAL A 76 1.35 10.94 20.47
CA VAL A 76 2.46 10.55 19.59
C VAL A 76 3.54 11.62 19.71
N GLU A 77 4.49 11.38 20.61
CA GLU A 77 5.74 12.13 20.63
C GLU A 77 6.47 11.84 19.32
N ARG A 78 6.68 12.87 18.50
CA ARG A 78 7.44 12.81 17.24
C ARG A 78 8.91 12.54 17.55
N THR A 79 9.27 11.30 17.87
CA THR A 79 10.65 10.89 18.02
C THR A 79 11.22 10.53 16.65
N SER A 80 12.23 11.28 16.25
CA SER A 80 12.90 11.33 14.95
C SER A 80 13.69 10.06 14.57
N SER A 81 13.54 8.95 15.29
CA SER A 81 14.42 7.78 15.20
C SER A 81 13.86 6.59 14.41
N SER A 82 12.58 6.59 14.00
CA SER A 82 11.95 5.49 13.24
C SER A 82 11.32 5.95 11.91
N HIS A 83 11.91 6.95 11.25
CA HIS A 83 11.45 7.44 9.96
C HIS A 83 11.64 6.38 8.87
N ASN A 84 10.65 5.49 8.70
CA ASN A 84 10.49 4.77 7.44
C ASN A 84 10.13 5.79 6.37
N PRO A 85 10.85 5.86 5.24
CA PRO A 85 10.61 6.88 4.24
C PRO A 85 9.20 6.69 3.69
N HIS A 86 8.31 7.61 4.04
CA HIS A 86 7.03 7.74 3.37
C HIS A 86 7.33 8.01 1.89
N ILE A 87 6.97 7.07 1.01
CA ILE A 87 6.99 7.32 -0.43
C ILE A 87 6.07 8.52 -0.67
N ARG A 88 6.69 9.63 -1.04
CA ARG A 88 6.04 10.90 -1.29
C ARG A 88 5.33 10.78 -2.65
N LEU A 89 4.09 10.30 -2.65
CA LEU A 89 3.21 10.50 -3.78
C LEU A 89 2.93 12.01 -3.85
N HIS A 90 3.11 12.58 -5.03
CA HIS A 90 3.07 14.01 -5.38
C HIS A 90 4.42 14.72 -5.35
N GLY A 91 4.96 14.93 -6.55
CA GLY A 91 5.96 15.95 -6.83
C GLY A 91 5.41 17.33 -6.48
N GLY A 92 6.17 18.08 -5.68
CA GLY A 92 5.86 19.43 -5.24
C GLY A 92 6.96 19.89 -4.31
N VAL A 93 7.78 20.81 -4.83
CA VAL A 93 8.81 21.67 -4.24
C VAL A 93 8.99 21.60 -2.70
N ARG A 94 10.23 21.40 -2.25
CA ARG A 94 10.68 21.75 -0.90
C ARG A 94 10.60 23.28 -0.75
N GLU A 95 9.61 23.77 -0.04
CA GLU A 95 9.49 25.20 0.32
C GLU A 95 9.37 25.40 1.84
N ASP A 96 9.93 24.48 2.63
CA ASP A 96 10.12 24.65 4.08
C ASP A 96 11.62 24.61 4.45
N ASP A 97 12.46 25.30 3.69
CA ASP A 97 13.69 25.86 4.27
C ASP A 97 13.27 27.19 4.92
N PRO A 98 13.32 27.33 6.26
CA PRO A 98 13.04 28.61 6.88
C PRO A 98 14.10 29.62 6.42
N PRO A 99 13.72 30.80 5.90
CA PRO A 99 14.70 31.82 5.59
C PRO A 99 15.20 32.46 6.91
N LYS A 100 16.43 32.09 7.28
CA LYS A 100 17.34 32.65 8.30
C LYS A 100 16.85 32.69 9.75
#